data_AF-A0A644ZQI3-F1
#
_entry.id   AF-A0A644ZQI3-F1
#
_cell.length_a   1.000
_cell.length_b   1.000
_cell.length_c   1.000
_cell.angle_alpha   90.00
_cell.angle_beta   90.00
_cell.angle_gamma   90.00
#
_symmetry.space_group_name_H-M   'P 1'
#
loop_
_entity.id
_entity.type
_entity.pdbx_description
1 polymer ?
#
loop_
_entity_poly.entity_id
_entity_poly.type
_entity_poly.pdbx_seq_one_letter_code
_entity_poly.pdbx_strand_id
1 'polypeptide(L)'
;MDALYSALEPKLRERGQWELFEEIELPLCRCLAEMELAGCRVDSKALSDFGGLLSRRAEELESDIYRLADGEFNINSPKQLGEVLFDRLGLSHGKKTKTGWSTNADVLEKLRGEHPVADAVLEYRQLTKLKSTYADGLLKALDPDGRVRTSFQMTVTATGRLSSTEPNLQNIPTRTDLGSEIRRMFVPEAGNVLVDADYSQIELRLLAHISGDEGMRAAFLSGGDFHAETASRVFGVERKDVTHEMRRRAKAVNFGIVYGISAFSLSQDIGTTQKEAKAYMDAYFATFPGVRAYMDRVVEQARTDGYVETLYHRRRDLPELSSSNFNLRSFGERVALNMPIQGTAADVMKLAMIAVWKRLKAELTQARLVLQVHDELIVECPAADAEKASTLLKEEMEGVAQLSVPLTADAHWGKNWLEAKG
;
A
#
# COMPACT_ATOMS: atom_id res chain seq x y z
N MET A 1 -21.80 -24.35 -17.06
CA MET A 1 -21.07 -23.10 -17.34
C MET A 1 -21.90 -22.19 -18.23
N ASP A 2 -22.40 -22.69 -19.36
CA ASP A 2 -23.18 -21.92 -20.34
C ASP A 2 -24.40 -21.21 -19.75
N ALA A 3 -25.17 -21.87 -18.88
CA ALA A 3 -26.33 -21.25 -18.23
C ALA A 3 -25.99 -20.04 -17.33
N LEU A 4 -24.81 -20.03 -16.71
CA LEU A 4 -24.35 -18.88 -15.91
C LEU A 4 -23.82 -17.78 -16.82
N TYR A 5 -23.08 -18.14 -17.87
CA TYR A 5 -22.58 -17.17 -18.85
C TYR A 5 -23.72 -16.39 -19.50
N SER A 6 -24.74 -17.10 -20.01
CA SER A 6 -25.93 -16.47 -20.61
C SER A 6 -26.74 -15.61 -19.63
N ALA A 7 -26.63 -15.86 -18.32
CA ALA A 7 -27.34 -15.09 -17.29
C ALA A 7 -26.52 -13.88 -16.77
N LEU A 8 -25.19 -13.97 -16.77
CA LEU A 8 -24.31 -12.95 -16.19
C LEU A 8 -23.85 -11.91 -17.22
N GLU A 9 -23.61 -12.30 -18.47
CA GLU A 9 -23.23 -11.35 -19.53
C GLU A 9 -24.26 -10.21 -19.67
N PRO A 10 -25.58 -10.47 -19.81
CA PRO A 10 -26.56 -9.40 -19.92
C PRO A 10 -26.55 -8.46 -18.71
N LYS A 11 -26.32 -8.98 -17.50
CA LYS A 11 -26.25 -8.19 -16.27
C LYS A 11 -25.01 -7.30 -16.21
N LEU A 12 -23.87 -7.80 -16.69
CA LEU A 12 -22.65 -6.98 -16.81
C LEU A 12 -22.86 -5.85 -17.81
N ARG A 13 -23.48 -6.14 -18.97
CA ARG A 13 -23.82 -5.13 -19.98
C ARG A 13 -24.80 -4.08 -19.44
N GLU A 14 -25.87 -4.50 -18.76
CA GLU A 14 -26.83 -3.59 -18.12
C GLU A 14 -26.16 -2.66 -17.09
N ARG A 15 -25.12 -3.15 -16.41
CA ARG A 15 -24.33 -2.39 -15.44
C ARG A 15 -23.15 -1.63 -16.06
N GLY A 16 -22.93 -1.68 -17.38
CA GLY A 16 -21.76 -1.06 -18.03
C GLY A 16 -20.41 -1.67 -17.63
N GLN A 17 -20.40 -2.91 -17.13
CA GLN A 17 -19.20 -3.60 -16.62
C GLN A 17 -18.67 -4.66 -17.59
N TRP A 18 -19.23 -4.74 -18.79
CA TRP A 18 -18.82 -5.74 -19.78
C TRP A 18 -17.41 -5.46 -20.28
N GLU A 19 -17.10 -4.20 -20.59
CA GLU A 19 -15.80 -3.74 -21.04
C GLU A 19 -14.74 -3.94 -19.94
N LEU A 20 -15.08 -3.63 -18.67
CA LEU A 20 -14.22 -3.96 -17.52
C LEU A 20 -13.88 -5.45 -17.46
N PHE A 21 -14.86 -6.32 -17.68
CA PHE A 21 -14.65 -7.76 -17.67
C PHE A 21 -13.80 -8.23 -18.85
N GLU A 22 -14.14 -7.81 -20.07
CA GLU A 22 -13.55 -8.28 -21.32
C GLU A 22 -12.15 -7.70 -21.58
N GLU A 23 -11.92 -6.43 -21.24
CA GLU A 23 -10.69 -5.70 -21.57
C GLU A 23 -9.67 -5.68 -20.42
N ILE A 24 -10.13 -5.80 -19.17
CA ILE A 24 -9.27 -5.73 -17.98
C ILE A 24 -9.21 -7.08 -17.26
N GLU A 25 -10.31 -7.58 -16.69
CA GLU A 25 -10.24 -8.74 -15.79
C GLU A 25 -9.87 -10.04 -16.51
N LEU A 26 -10.50 -10.32 -17.65
CA LEU A 26 -10.28 -11.56 -18.38
C LEU A 26 -8.86 -11.66 -19.00
N PRO A 27 -8.30 -10.61 -19.63
CA PRO A 27 -6.91 -10.65 -20.11
C PRO A 27 -5.90 -10.73 -18.97
N LEU A 28 -6.19 -10.07 -17.84
CA LEU A 28 -5.32 -10.11 -16.65
C LEU A 28 -5.14 -11.53 -16.11
N CYS A 29 -6.17 -12.40 -16.19
CA CYS A 29 -6.06 -13.81 -15.78
C CYS A 29 -4.84 -14.51 -16.40
N ARG A 30 -4.56 -14.27 -17.70
CA ARG A 30 -3.42 -14.90 -18.40
C ARG A 30 -2.10 -14.30 -17.95
N CYS A 31 -2.05 -12.98 -17.79
CA CYS A 31 -0.89 -12.29 -17.25
C CYS A 31 -0.52 -12.84 -15.86
N LEU A 32 -1.49 -12.93 -14.95
CA LEU A 32 -1.27 -13.43 -13.59
C LEU A 32 -0.85 -14.89 -13.59
N ALA A 33 -1.50 -15.77 -14.37
CA ALA A 33 -1.12 -17.18 -14.45
C ALA A 33 0.35 -17.34 -14.88
N GLU A 34 0.84 -16.53 -15.82
CA GLU A 34 2.25 -16.55 -16.24
C GLU A 34 3.18 -15.99 -15.15
N MET A 35 2.78 -14.94 -14.41
CA MET A 35 3.53 -14.41 -13.27
C MET A 35 3.65 -15.45 -12.14
N GLU A 36 2.56 -16.13 -11.79
CA GLU A 36 2.54 -17.17 -10.75
C GLU A 36 3.41 -18.36 -11.13
N LEU A 37 3.36 -18.81 -12.40
CA LEU A 37 4.23 -19.88 -12.90
C LEU A 37 5.71 -19.47 -12.91
N ALA A 38 5.99 -18.22 -13.28
CA ALA A 38 7.35 -17.69 -13.29
C ALA A 38 7.93 -17.64 -11.87
N GLY A 39 7.20 -17.06 -10.92
CA GLY A 39 7.63 -16.90 -9.53
C GLY A 39 8.85 -16.00 -9.35
N CYS A 40 9.11 -15.60 -8.11
CA CYS A 40 10.28 -14.78 -7.76
C CYS A 40 11.38 -15.66 -7.17
N ARG A 41 12.61 -15.58 -7.69
CA ARG A 41 13.73 -16.31 -7.10
C ARG A 41 14.18 -15.67 -5.79
N VAL A 42 14.52 -16.51 -4.82
CA VAL A 42 14.96 -16.10 -3.48
C VAL A 42 16.28 -16.78 -3.13
N ASP A 43 17.23 -16.03 -2.60
CA ASP A 43 18.47 -16.57 -2.03
C ASP A 43 18.17 -17.23 -0.67
N SER A 44 17.96 -18.54 -0.71
CA SER A 44 17.60 -19.34 0.48
C SER A 44 18.69 -19.34 1.54
N LYS A 45 19.97 -19.26 1.15
CA LYS A 45 21.08 -19.22 2.09
C LYS A 45 21.11 -17.88 2.82
N ALA A 46 21.07 -16.76 2.07
CA ALA A 46 21.03 -15.43 2.66
C ALA A 46 19.80 -15.25 3.57
N LEU A 47 18.65 -15.79 3.17
CA LEU A 47 17.43 -15.74 3.98
C LEU A 47 17.52 -16.57 5.26
N SER A 48 18.13 -17.76 5.20
CA SER A 48 18.41 -18.61 6.36
C SER A 48 19.38 -17.95 7.34
N ASP A 49 20.48 -17.39 6.83
CA ASP A 49 21.48 -16.68 7.64
C ASP A 49 20.86 -15.45 8.33
N PHE A 50 20.01 -14.72 7.61
CA PHE A 50 19.23 -13.61 8.15
C PHE A 50 18.25 -14.06 9.24
N GLY A 51 17.52 -15.15 9.03
CA GLY A 51 16.65 -15.76 10.05
C GLY A 51 17.42 -16.12 11.33
N GLY A 52 18.64 -16.66 11.20
CA GLY A 52 19.52 -16.95 12.33
C GLY A 52 20.01 -15.70 13.07
N LEU A 53 20.31 -14.60 12.36
CA LEU A 53 20.63 -13.32 12.98
C LEU A 53 19.46 -12.77 13.79
N LEU A 54 18.25 -12.82 13.24
CA LEU A 54 17.03 -12.35 13.91
C LEU A 54 16.75 -13.15 15.19
N SER A 55 16.93 -14.49 15.17
CA SER A 55 16.77 -15.33 16.37
C SER A 55 17.67 -14.87 17.51
N ARG A 56 18.98 -14.74 17.24
CA ARG A 56 19.96 -14.37 18.28
C ARG A 56 19.62 -13.03 18.94
N ARG A 57 19.29 -12.03 18.13
CA ARG A 57 18.87 -10.71 18.64
C ARG A 57 17.55 -10.76 19.41
N ALA A 58 16.60 -11.58 18.98
CA ALA A 58 15.34 -11.75 19.69
C ALA A 58 15.55 -12.44 21.05
N GLU A 59 16.43 -13.44 21.15
CA GLU A 59 16.80 -14.12 22.40
C GLU A 59 17.49 -13.18 23.40
N GLU A 60 18.37 -12.29 22.91
CA GLU A 60 19.00 -11.24 23.70
C GLU A 60 17.95 -10.27 24.28
N LEU A 61 17.05 -9.77 23.42
CA LEU A 61 15.96 -8.87 23.84
C LEU A 61 14.97 -9.55 24.77
N GLU A 62 14.67 -10.82 24.57
CA GLU A 62 13.79 -11.61 25.46
C GLU A 62 14.36 -11.66 26.87
N SER A 63 15.66 -11.96 27.00
CA SER A 63 16.37 -11.97 28.27
C SER A 63 16.35 -10.59 28.94
N ASP A 64 16.52 -9.52 28.17
CA ASP A 64 16.43 -8.14 28.66
C ASP A 64 15.02 -7.78 29.10
N ILE A 65 13.99 -8.18 28.35
CA ILE A 65 12.59 -7.95 28.71
C ILE A 65 12.25 -8.65 30.03
N TYR A 66 12.70 -9.90 30.24
CA TYR A 66 12.48 -10.60 31.51
C TYR A 66 13.14 -9.92 32.70
N ARG A 67 14.36 -9.40 32.50
CA ARG A 67 15.07 -8.61 33.53
C ARG A 67 14.34 -7.30 33.83
N LEU A 68 13.85 -6.61 32.80
CA LEU A 68 13.11 -5.34 32.94
C LEU A 68 11.69 -5.53 33.53
N ALA A 69 11.10 -6.71 33.37
CA ALA A 69 9.75 -7.05 33.82
C ALA A 69 9.71 -7.81 35.16
N ASP A 70 10.88 -8.07 35.75
CA ASP A 70 11.05 -8.87 36.96
C ASP A 70 10.36 -10.24 36.87
N GLY A 71 10.67 -10.99 35.80
CA GLY A 71 10.26 -12.37 35.64
C GLY A 71 9.89 -12.76 34.21
N GLU A 72 9.80 -14.08 34.00
CA GLU A 72 9.47 -14.68 32.71
C GLU A 72 7.96 -14.66 32.44
N PHE A 73 7.61 -14.47 31.16
CA PHE A 73 6.24 -14.52 30.65
C PHE A 73 6.26 -14.65 29.14
N ASN A 74 5.13 -15.00 28.52
CA ASN A 74 5.03 -15.03 27.07
C ASN A 74 4.86 -13.61 26.50
N ILE A 75 5.94 -13.03 25.98
CA ILE A 75 5.98 -11.67 25.38
C ILE A 75 5.00 -11.53 24.20
N ASN A 76 4.77 -12.63 23.47
CA ASN A 76 3.86 -12.67 22.33
C ASN A 76 2.38 -12.81 22.75
N SER A 77 2.09 -13.10 24.02
CA SER A 77 0.73 -13.14 24.56
C SER A 77 0.29 -11.73 24.97
N PRO A 78 -0.68 -11.10 24.26
CA PRO A 78 -1.12 -9.75 24.59
C PRO A 78 -1.67 -9.64 26.02
N LYS A 79 -2.27 -10.72 26.54
CA LYS A 79 -2.79 -10.81 27.89
C LYS A 79 -1.66 -10.74 28.92
N GLN A 80 -0.67 -11.64 28.82
CA GLN A 80 0.43 -11.69 29.80
C GLN A 80 1.29 -10.43 29.74
N LEU A 81 1.61 -9.95 28.54
CA LEU A 81 2.33 -8.69 28.37
C LEU A 81 1.54 -7.52 28.97
N GLY A 82 0.23 -7.46 28.75
CA GLY A 82 -0.62 -6.42 29.31
C GLY A 82 -0.63 -6.41 30.84
N GLU A 83 -0.78 -7.59 31.46
CA GLU A 83 -0.71 -7.76 32.92
C GLU A 83 0.65 -7.28 33.47
N VAL A 84 1.75 -7.63 32.79
CA VAL A 84 3.10 -7.16 33.17
C VAL A 84 3.22 -5.65 33.05
N LEU A 85 2.86 -5.07 31.90
CA LEU A 85 3.06 -3.64 31.64
C LEU A 85 2.19 -2.76 32.54
N PHE A 86 0.93 -3.11 32.75
CA PHE A 86 -0.04 -2.20 33.37
C PHE A 86 -0.40 -2.57 34.80
N ASP A 87 -0.42 -3.86 35.15
CA ASP A 87 -0.78 -4.29 36.50
C ASP A 87 0.46 -4.44 37.39
N ARG A 88 1.56 -5.04 36.87
CA ARG A 88 2.81 -5.23 37.63
C ARG A 88 3.70 -3.98 37.62
N LEU A 89 4.02 -3.45 36.44
CA LEU A 89 4.89 -2.27 36.30
C LEU A 89 4.14 -0.95 36.48
N GLY A 90 2.80 -0.97 36.45
CA GLY A 90 1.96 0.19 36.76
C GLY A 90 2.02 1.33 35.74
N LEU A 91 2.31 1.04 34.47
CA LEU A 91 2.48 2.07 33.44
C LEU A 91 1.16 2.79 33.09
N SER A 92 1.25 4.10 32.85
CA SER A 92 0.11 5.04 32.92
C SER A 92 -0.81 5.06 31.68
N HIS A 93 -0.38 4.53 30.54
CA HIS A 93 -1.10 4.64 29.25
C HIS A 93 -1.91 3.39 28.85
N GLY A 94 -2.25 2.53 29.80
CA GLY A 94 -3.02 1.31 29.54
C GLY A 94 -4.41 1.59 28.96
N LYS A 95 -4.72 0.97 27.82
CA LYS A 95 -6.05 1.01 27.20
C LYS A 95 -6.71 -0.37 27.27
N LYS A 96 -7.90 -0.49 27.87
CA LYS A 96 -8.65 -1.75 27.89
C LYS A 96 -9.40 -2.01 26.58
N THR A 97 -9.42 -3.27 26.17
CA THR A 97 -10.24 -3.84 25.09
C THR A 97 -11.24 -4.83 25.69
N LYS A 98 -12.12 -5.41 24.86
CA LYS A 98 -13.07 -6.44 25.30
C LYS A 98 -12.38 -7.67 25.93
N THR A 99 -11.12 -7.93 25.60
CA THR A 99 -10.38 -9.14 26.02
C THR A 99 -9.23 -8.87 27.00
N GLY A 100 -9.04 -7.63 27.44
CA GLY A 100 -7.97 -7.24 28.37
C GLY A 100 -7.22 -5.98 27.93
N TRP A 101 -6.02 -5.78 28.45
CA TRP A 101 -5.17 -4.64 28.07
C TRP A 101 -4.75 -4.70 26.60
N SER A 102 -4.81 -3.56 25.92
CA SER A 102 -4.24 -3.39 24.59
C SER A 102 -2.73 -3.25 24.71
N THR A 103 -2.01 -4.03 23.92
CA THR A 103 -0.56 -3.91 23.77
C THR A 103 -0.19 -3.68 22.31
N ASN A 104 -1.04 -3.00 21.53
CA ASN A 104 -0.72 -2.69 20.12
C ASN A 104 0.44 -1.68 20.03
N ALA A 105 1.01 -1.52 18.82
CA ALA A 105 2.12 -0.59 18.60
C ALA A 105 1.81 0.82 19.12
N ASP A 106 0.63 1.38 18.80
CA ASP A 106 0.26 2.73 19.24
C ASP A 106 0.22 2.93 20.76
N VAL A 107 -0.17 1.89 21.53
CA VAL A 107 -0.14 1.94 22.99
C VAL A 107 1.30 1.82 23.49
N LEU A 108 2.10 0.92 22.92
CA LEU A 108 3.51 0.76 23.30
C LEU A 108 4.35 2.00 22.96
N GLU A 109 4.07 2.67 21.85
CA GLU A 109 4.71 3.93 21.45
C GLU A 109 4.49 5.05 22.48
N LYS A 110 3.30 5.09 23.11
CA LYS A 110 2.99 6.06 24.17
C LYS A 110 3.72 5.76 25.49
N LEU A 111 4.22 4.55 25.66
CA LEU A 111 5.00 4.13 26.84
C LEU A 111 6.50 4.41 26.67
N ARG A 112 6.95 4.82 25.47
CA ARG A 112 8.36 5.20 25.26
C ARG A 112 8.73 6.34 26.20
N GLY A 113 9.90 6.23 26.83
CA GLY A 113 10.39 7.18 27.82
C GLY A 113 9.81 7.00 29.23
N GLU A 114 8.73 6.24 29.41
CA GLU A 114 8.21 5.87 30.74
C GLU A 114 8.97 4.66 31.31
N HIS A 115 9.22 3.64 30.48
CA HIS A 115 10.00 2.47 30.87
C HIS A 115 10.71 1.81 29.66
N PRO A 116 11.99 1.39 29.78
CA PRO A 116 12.75 0.81 28.67
C PRO A 116 12.16 -0.50 28.12
N VAL A 117 11.31 -1.18 28.89
CA VAL A 117 10.63 -2.41 28.44
C VAL A 117 9.76 -2.18 27.20
N ALA A 118 9.23 -0.97 27.02
CA ALA A 118 8.37 -0.66 25.87
C ALA A 118 9.15 -0.71 24.55
N ASP A 119 10.33 -0.09 24.52
CA ASP A 119 11.23 -0.11 23.36
C ASP A 119 11.72 -1.53 23.05
N ALA A 120 12.14 -2.28 24.10
CA ALA A 120 12.61 -3.65 23.95
C ALA A 120 11.52 -4.58 23.39
N VAL A 121 10.27 -4.45 23.88
CA VAL A 121 9.12 -5.25 23.39
C VAL A 121 8.75 -4.90 21.95
N LEU A 122 8.79 -3.61 21.57
CA LEU A 122 8.55 -3.16 20.20
C LEU A 122 9.56 -3.78 19.24
N GLU A 123 10.85 -3.73 19.60
CA GLU A 123 11.93 -4.32 18.80
C GLU A 123 11.81 -5.84 18.73
N TYR A 124 11.60 -6.52 19.86
CA TYR A 124 11.41 -7.98 19.91
C TYR A 124 10.27 -8.44 18.98
N ARG A 125 9.12 -7.75 19.00
CA ARG A 125 7.99 -8.07 18.12
C ARG A 125 8.30 -7.82 16.65
N GLN A 126 9.09 -6.80 16.33
CA GLN A 126 9.56 -6.58 14.98
C GLN A 126 10.45 -7.75 14.52
N LEU A 127 11.45 -8.14 15.29
CA LEU A 127 12.37 -9.22 14.95
C LEU A 127 11.66 -10.56 14.80
N THR A 128 10.81 -10.93 15.76
CA THR A 128 10.05 -12.18 15.72
C THR A 128 9.07 -12.23 14.56
N LYS A 129 8.46 -11.10 14.18
CA LYS A 129 7.64 -11.01 12.96
C LYS A 129 8.48 -11.16 11.69
N LEU A 130 9.61 -10.45 11.60
CA LEU A 130 10.56 -10.56 10.47
C LEU A 130 11.01 -12.01 10.28
N LYS A 131 11.33 -12.70 11.37
CA LYS A 131 11.74 -14.10 11.33
C LYS A 131 10.58 -15.03 10.93
N SER A 132 9.50 -15.02 11.71
CA SER A 132 8.43 -16.01 11.57
C SER A 132 7.63 -15.85 10.28
N THR A 133 7.26 -14.61 9.93
CA THR A 133 6.39 -14.34 8.78
C THR A 133 7.18 -14.35 7.49
N TYR A 134 8.38 -13.77 7.49
CA TYR A 134 9.12 -13.55 6.26
C TYR A 134 10.27 -14.53 6.08
N ALA A 135 11.22 -14.64 7.01
CA ALA A 135 12.33 -15.58 6.83
C ALA A 135 11.86 -17.04 6.78
N ASP A 136 11.27 -17.53 7.87
CA ASP A 136 10.78 -18.92 7.95
C ASP A 136 9.61 -19.16 6.97
N GLY A 137 8.74 -18.16 6.81
CA GLY A 137 7.57 -18.24 5.94
C GLY A 137 7.95 -18.38 4.46
N LEU A 138 8.88 -17.55 3.96
CA LEU A 138 9.36 -17.64 2.58
C LEU A 138 10.20 -18.90 2.34
N LEU A 139 11.04 -19.31 3.31
CA LEU A 139 11.79 -20.57 3.20
C LEU A 139 10.87 -21.78 3.06
N LYS A 140 9.74 -21.81 3.77
CA LYS A 140 8.75 -22.88 3.65
C LYS A 140 7.98 -22.85 2.34
N ALA A 141 7.85 -21.68 1.72
CA ALA A 141 7.15 -21.48 0.46
C ALA A 141 8.07 -21.60 -0.78
N LEU A 142 9.34 -21.96 -0.57
CA LEU A 142 10.32 -22.08 -1.65
C LEU A 142 10.11 -23.40 -2.41
N ASP A 143 9.93 -23.30 -3.72
CA ASP A 143 9.90 -24.45 -4.60
C ASP A 143 11.32 -25.01 -4.86
N PRO A 144 11.44 -26.25 -5.36
CA PRO A 144 12.74 -26.88 -5.63
C PRO A 144 13.66 -26.11 -6.58
N ASP A 145 13.12 -25.24 -7.44
CA ASP A 145 13.89 -24.38 -8.35
C ASP A 145 14.39 -23.08 -7.70
N GLY A 146 14.13 -22.91 -6.39
CA GLY A 146 14.54 -21.74 -5.61
C GLY A 146 13.64 -20.52 -5.86
N ARG A 147 12.42 -20.73 -6.37
CA ARG A 147 11.44 -19.67 -6.59
C ARG A 147 10.30 -19.77 -5.59
N VAL A 148 9.74 -18.62 -5.23
CA VAL A 148 8.51 -18.50 -4.46
C VAL A 148 7.40 -18.10 -5.43
N ARG A 149 6.33 -18.90 -5.46
CA ARG A 149 5.17 -18.69 -6.31
C ARG A 149 3.98 -18.31 -5.46
N THR A 150 3.60 -17.04 -5.51
CA THR A 150 2.39 -16.56 -4.84
C THR A 150 1.15 -16.90 -5.67
N SER A 151 -0.03 -16.82 -5.06
CA SER A 151 -1.31 -16.75 -5.77
C SER A 151 -1.91 -15.35 -5.66
N PHE A 152 -2.19 -14.74 -6.81
CA PHE A 152 -2.88 -13.46 -6.93
C PHE A 152 -4.39 -13.67 -6.96
N GLN A 153 -5.06 -13.18 -5.92
CA GLN A 153 -6.50 -13.19 -5.81
C GLN A 153 -7.08 -11.91 -6.40
N MET A 154 -7.90 -12.06 -7.45
CA MET A 154 -8.55 -10.93 -8.13
C MET A 154 -9.92 -10.55 -7.54
N THR A 155 -10.55 -11.43 -6.77
CA THR A 155 -11.96 -11.34 -6.35
C THR A 155 -12.14 -11.09 -4.84
N VAL A 156 -11.06 -10.83 -4.11
CA VAL A 156 -11.09 -10.64 -2.64
C VAL A 156 -11.35 -9.19 -2.24
N THR A 157 -10.68 -8.23 -2.89
CA THR A 157 -10.77 -6.83 -2.46
C THR A 157 -11.92 -6.11 -3.15
N ALA A 158 -12.76 -5.41 -2.38
CA ALA A 158 -13.87 -4.63 -2.92
C ALA A 158 -13.42 -3.39 -3.71
N THR A 159 -12.14 -3.04 -3.64
CA THR A 159 -11.53 -1.94 -4.41
C THR A 159 -10.96 -2.42 -5.74
N GLY A 160 -10.94 -3.73 -6.01
CA GLY A 160 -10.39 -4.28 -7.26
C GLY A 160 -8.87 -4.45 -7.27
N ARG A 161 -8.17 -4.08 -6.18
CA ARG A 161 -6.75 -4.42 -6.01
C ARG A 161 -6.56 -5.93 -5.98
N LEU A 162 -5.43 -6.39 -6.50
CA LEU A 162 -4.96 -7.75 -6.27
C LEU A 162 -4.59 -7.92 -4.79
N SER A 163 -4.82 -9.11 -4.25
CA SER A 163 -4.15 -9.55 -3.02
C SER A 163 -3.30 -10.77 -3.31
N SER A 164 -2.22 -10.95 -2.56
CA SER A 164 -1.28 -12.06 -2.72
C SER A 164 -1.34 -13.00 -1.52
N THR A 165 -1.36 -14.31 -1.76
CA THR A 165 -1.44 -15.35 -0.73
C THR A 165 -0.47 -16.50 -1.02
N GLU A 166 -0.09 -17.23 0.04
CA GLU A 166 0.70 -18.47 -0.05
C GLU A 166 2.01 -18.38 -0.87
N PRO A 167 2.94 -17.48 -0.54
CA PRO A 167 2.92 -16.50 0.54
C PRO A 167 2.44 -15.12 0.05
N ASN A 168 2.14 -14.22 0.98
CA ASN A 168 1.84 -12.83 0.64
C ASN A 168 3.14 -12.09 0.31
N LEU A 169 3.33 -11.73 -0.95
CA LEU A 169 4.49 -10.98 -1.46
C LEU A 169 4.21 -9.47 -1.62
N GLN A 170 2.97 -9.02 -1.39
CA GLN A 170 2.63 -7.59 -1.42
C GLN A 170 2.96 -6.87 -0.12
N ASN A 171 3.23 -7.59 0.98
CA ASN A 171 3.50 -7.01 2.29
C ASN A 171 4.96 -7.16 2.74
N ILE A 172 5.89 -7.39 1.79
CA ILE A 172 7.33 -7.47 2.08
C ILE A 172 7.81 -6.12 2.64
N PRO A 173 8.46 -6.10 3.82
CA PRO A 173 8.72 -4.86 4.55
C PRO A 173 9.66 -3.90 3.81
N THR A 174 9.40 -2.60 3.95
CA THR A 174 10.22 -1.52 3.36
C THR A 174 10.56 -0.38 4.33
N ARG A 175 9.84 -0.27 5.45
CA ARG A 175 9.83 0.96 6.26
C ARG A 175 11.02 1.10 7.21
N THR A 176 11.76 0.03 7.43
CA THR A 176 12.87 -0.04 8.39
C THR A 176 14.04 -0.71 7.71
N ASP A 177 15.26 -0.24 7.94
CA ASP A 177 16.49 -0.78 7.33
C ASP A 177 16.56 -2.31 7.45
N LEU A 178 16.33 -2.84 8.66
CA LEU A 178 16.35 -4.28 8.89
C LEU A 178 15.24 -5.03 8.13
N GLY A 179 14.06 -4.42 8.00
CA GLY A 179 12.94 -5.01 7.26
C GLY A 179 13.16 -4.99 5.74
N SER A 180 13.72 -3.90 5.22
CA SER A 180 14.04 -3.76 3.79
C SER A 180 15.11 -4.74 3.34
N GLU A 181 15.98 -5.20 4.25
CA GLU A 181 16.96 -6.24 3.91
C GLU A 181 16.31 -7.50 3.34
N ILE A 182 15.08 -7.87 3.72
CA ILE A 182 14.36 -9.01 3.11
C ILE A 182 14.28 -8.88 1.58
N ARG A 183 14.07 -7.66 1.05
CA ARG A 183 14.04 -7.41 -0.41
C ARG A 183 15.39 -7.72 -1.07
N ARG A 184 16.52 -7.64 -0.34
CA ARG A 184 17.85 -8.01 -0.86
C ARG A 184 17.93 -9.50 -1.20
N MET A 185 17.16 -10.36 -0.51
CA MET A 185 17.17 -11.80 -0.76
C MET A 185 16.29 -12.20 -1.95
N PHE A 186 15.47 -11.30 -2.48
CA PHE A 186 14.79 -11.50 -3.76
C PHE A 186 15.76 -11.15 -4.88
N VAL A 187 16.22 -12.17 -5.61
CA VAL A 187 17.30 -12.08 -6.59
C VAL A 187 16.81 -12.62 -7.93
N PRO A 188 17.31 -12.11 -9.08
CA PRO A 188 16.99 -12.65 -10.38
C PRO A 188 17.75 -13.96 -10.64
N GLU A 189 17.41 -14.67 -11.72
CA GLU A 189 18.22 -15.76 -12.23
C GLU A 189 19.63 -15.28 -12.64
N ALA A 190 20.60 -16.20 -12.68
CA ALA A 190 21.97 -15.85 -13.04
C ALA A 190 22.04 -15.24 -14.46
N GLY A 191 22.66 -14.06 -14.57
CA GLY A 191 22.73 -13.29 -15.82
C GLY A 191 21.57 -12.30 -16.02
N ASN A 192 20.54 -12.37 -15.17
CA ASN A 192 19.42 -11.45 -15.17
C ASN A 192 19.58 -10.33 -14.13
N VAL A 193 18.73 -9.31 -14.25
CA VAL A 193 18.50 -8.24 -13.28
C VAL A 193 17.00 -8.15 -12.96
N LEU A 194 16.67 -7.48 -11.87
CA LEU A 194 15.30 -7.04 -11.59
C LEU A 194 15.17 -5.58 -12.02
N VAL A 195 14.10 -5.27 -12.75
CA VAL A 195 13.67 -3.92 -13.11
C VAL A 195 12.39 -3.65 -12.33
N ASP A 196 12.43 -2.63 -11.48
CA ASP A 196 11.31 -2.19 -10.65
C ASP A 196 10.77 -0.86 -11.19
N ALA A 197 9.47 -0.76 -11.37
CA ALA A 197 8.81 0.48 -11.79
C ALA A 197 7.59 0.78 -10.92
N ASP A 198 7.52 1.99 -10.36
CA ASP A 198 6.47 2.43 -9.43
C ASP A 198 5.82 3.72 -9.92
N TYR A 199 4.49 3.82 -9.82
CA TYR A 199 3.80 5.07 -10.10
C TYR A 199 4.10 6.13 -9.04
N SER A 200 4.52 7.31 -9.50
CA SER A 200 4.63 8.46 -8.62
C SER A 200 3.24 9.06 -8.32
N GLN A 201 2.71 8.76 -7.13
CA GLN A 201 1.53 9.39 -6.53
C GLN A 201 0.24 9.20 -7.35
N ILE A 202 0.03 8.00 -7.91
CA ILE A 202 -1.13 7.71 -8.78
C ILE A 202 -2.47 8.11 -8.17
N GLU A 203 -2.70 7.85 -6.88
CA GLU A 203 -3.97 8.18 -6.21
C GLU A 203 -4.24 9.69 -6.18
N LEU A 204 -3.22 10.52 -6.01
CA LEU A 204 -3.36 11.97 -6.00
C LEU A 204 -3.55 12.54 -7.42
N ARG A 205 -2.89 11.94 -8.42
CA ARG A 205 -3.10 12.28 -9.84
C ARG A 205 -4.54 11.96 -10.27
N LEU A 206 -5.04 10.80 -9.84
CA LEU A 206 -6.44 10.41 -10.06
C LEU A 206 -7.40 11.32 -9.31
N LEU A 207 -7.10 11.72 -8.08
CA LEU A 207 -7.91 12.71 -7.37
C LEU A 207 -7.96 14.04 -8.15
N ALA A 208 -6.83 14.54 -8.67
CA ALA A 208 -6.79 15.77 -9.47
C ALA A 208 -7.64 15.63 -10.75
N HIS A 209 -7.62 14.46 -11.39
CA HIS A 209 -8.43 14.19 -12.57
C HIS A 209 -9.93 14.09 -12.26
N ILE A 210 -10.31 13.22 -11.33
CA ILE A 210 -11.70 12.91 -11.00
C ILE A 210 -12.40 14.12 -10.35
N SER A 211 -11.69 14.86 -9.51
CA SER A 211 -12.27 16.06 -8.89
C SER A 211 -12.42 17.23 -9.86
N GLY A 212 -11.63 17.24 -10.94
CA GLY A 212 -11.53 18.35 -11.87
C GLY A 212 -10.88 19.61 -11.27
N ASP A 213 -10.24 19.52 -10.10
CA ASP A 213 -9.68 20.67 -9.39
C ASP A 213 -8.54 21.33 -10.19
N GLU A 214 -8.77 22.56 -10.64
CA GLU A 214 -7.80 23.28 -11.47
C GLU A 214 -6.49 23.60 -10.73
N GLY A 215 -6.56 23.88 -9.42
CA GLY A 215 -5.39 24.17 -8.60
C GLY A 215 -4.49 22.94 -8.44
N MET A 216 -5.09 21.78 -8.18
CA MET A 216 -4.39 20.50 -8.03
C MET A 216 -3.82 20.03 -9.37
N ARG A 217 -4.58 20.20 -10.46
CA ARG A 217 -4.10 19.92 -11.82
C ARG A 217 -2.90 20.80 -12.18
N ALA A 218 -2.99 22.11 -11.93
CA ALA A 218 -1.90 23.04 -12.17
C ALA A 218 -0.66 22.69 -11.33
N ALA A 219 -0.84 22.28 -10.07
CA ALA A 219 0.27 21.84 -9.21
C ALA A 219 1.01 20.63 -9.82
N PHE A 220 0.30 19.61 -10.33
CA PHE A 220 0.94 18.49 -11.02
C PHE A 220 1.61 18.89 -12.35
N LEU A 221 0.95 19.74 -13.15
CA LEU A 221 1.47 20.19 -14.44
C LEU A 221 2.67 21.12 -14.32
N SER A 222 2.83 21.81 -13.18
CA SER A 222 3.99 22.67 -12.90
C SER A 222 5.31 21.89 -12.76
N GLY A 223 5.22 20.58 -12.51
CA GLY A 223 6.36 19.71 -12.32
C GLY A 223 7.01 19.79 -10.92
N GLY A 224 7.84 18.78 -10.64
CA GLY A 224 8.54 18.62 -9.38
C GLY A 224 7.66 18.09 -8.23
N ASP A 225 8.08 18.36 -7.00
CA ASP A 225 7.47 17.81 -5.79
C ASP A 225 6.09 18.39 -5.44
N PHE A 226 5.04 17.61 -5.70
CA PHE A 226 3.64 17.95 -5.38
C PHE A 226 3.38 18.19 -3.89
N HIS A 227 4.08 17.50 -2.98
CA HIS A 227 3.89 17.72 -1.54
C HIS A 227 4.50 19.05 -1.09
N ALA A 228 5.66 19.42 -1.66
CA ALA A 228 6.26 20.73 -1.42
C ALA A 228 5.41 21.86 -2.02
N GLU A 229 4.86 21.66 -3.21
CA GLU A 229 3.93 22.62 -3.84
C GLU A 229 2.66 22.80 -3.00
N THR A 230 2.08 21.69 -2.52
CA THR A 230 0.93 21.73 -1.62
C THR A 230 1.27 22.45 -0.32
N ALA A 231 2.42 22.16 0.29
CA ALA A 231 2.87 22.82 1.50
C ALA A 231 3.05 24.33 1.28
N SER A 232 3.71 24.75 0.20
CA SER A 232 3.88 26.16 -0.15
C SER A 232 2.54 26.90 -0.18
N ARG A 233 1.54 26.32 -0.85
CA ARG A 233 0.20 26.92 -0.97
C ARG A 233 -0.58 26.92 0.34
N VAL A 234 -0.60 25.80 1.06
CA VAL A 234 -1.36 25.65 2.31
C VAL A 234 -0.78 26.51 3.44
N PHE A 235 0.54 26.62 3.52
CA PHE A 235 1.23 27.43 4.53
C PHE A 235 1.47 28.89 4.10
N GLY A 236 1.22 29.23 2.84
CA GLY A 236 1.42 30.59 2.32
C GLY A 236 2.89 31.02 2.30
N VAL A 237 3.82 30.08 2.08
CA VAL A 237 5.28 30.33 2.03
C VAL A 237 5.81 30.05 0.63
N GLU A 238 6.93 30.67 0.23
CA GLU A 238 7.55 30.31 -1.06
C GLU A 238 8.07 28.87 -1.04
N ARG A 239 8.11 28.22 -2.19
CA ARG A 239 8.53 26.81 -2.32
C ARG A 239 9.92 26.53 -1.73
N LYS A 240 10.84 27.50 -1.81
CA LYS A 240 12.20 27.40 -1.25
C LYS A 240 12.22 27.45 0.28
N ASP A 241 11.18 28.00 0.90
CA ASP A 241 11.03 28.17 2.34
C ASP A 241 10.21 27.02 2.97
N VAL A 242 9.77 26.05 2.16
CA VAL A 242 9.08 24.85 2.64
C VAL A 242 10.08 23.97 3.41
N THR A 243 9.87 23.88 4.71
CA THR A 243 10.68 23.01 5.56
C THR A 243 10.33 21.53 5.37
N HIS A 244 11.26 20.64 5.76
CA HIS A 244 11.00 19.20 5.77
C HIS A 244 9.76 18.82 6.58
N GLU A 245 9.51 19.52 7.70
CA GLU A 245 8.34 19.28 8.54
C GLU A 245 7.04 19.73 7.85
N MET A 246 7.03 20.91 7.21
CA MET A 246 5.88 21.38 6.44
C MET A 246 5.53 20.38 5.33
N ARG A 247 6.54 19.91 4.59
CA ARG A 247 6.37 18.88 3.56
C ARG A 247 5.82 17.57 4.14
N ARG A 248 6.32 17.11 5.29
CA ARG A 248 5.84 15.90 5.97
C ARG A 248 4.36 16.03 6.35
N ARG A 249 3.97 17.17 6.91
CA ARG A 249 2.57 17.47 7.29
C ARG A 249 1.67 17.52 6.06
N ALA A 250 2.08 18.23 5.00
CA ALA A 250 1.33 18.28 3.74
C ALA A 250 1.16 16.89 3.11
N LYS A 251 2.21 16.06 3.13
CA LYS A 251 2.12 14.66 2.69
C LYS A 251 1.04 13.90 3.47
N ALA A 252 1.04 13.97 4.79
CA ALA A 252 0.03 13.29 5.62
C ALA A 252 -1.39 13.79 5.32
N VAL A 253 -1.57 15.10 5.10
CA VAL A 253 -2.87 15.68 4.71
C VAL A 253 -3.32 15.17 3.33
N ASN A 254 -2.44 15.20 2.31
CA ASN A 254 -2.76 14.75 0.96
C ASN A 254 -3.26 13.30 0.96
N PHE A 255 -2.52 12.40 1.60
CA PHE A 255 -2.95 11.01 1.71
C PHE A 255 -4.22 10.88 2.55
N GLY A 256 -4.28 11.54 3.71
CA GLY A 256 -5.45 11.47 4.59
C GLY A 256 -6.75 11.91 3.90
N ILE A 257 -6.72 12.95 3.07
CA ILE A 257 -7.90 13.46 2.37
C ILE A 257 -8.44 12.46 1.34
N VAL A 258 -7.56 11.75 0.61
CA VAL A 258 -7.96 10.66 -0.29
C VAL A 258 -8.75 9.57 0.44
N TYR A 259 -8.47 9.37 1.74
CA TYR A 259 -9.12 8.36 2.59
C TYR A 259 -10.26 8.91 3.46
N GLY A 260 -10.63 10.18 3.31
CA GLY A 260 -11.67 10.80 4.14
C GLY A 260 -11.28 10.88 5.63
N ILE A 261 -10.01 11.19 5.92
CA ILE A 261 -9.50 11.30 7.28
C ILE A 261 -10.25 12.37 8.09
N SER A 262 -10.45 12.10 9.38
CA SER A 262 -10.99 13.11 10.31
C SER A 262 -9.89 14.02 10.85
N ALA A 263 -10.24 15.23 11.28
CA ALA A 263 -9.30 16.13 11.97
C ALA A 263 -8.67 15.47 13.22
N PHE A 264 -9.42 14.60 13.91
CA PHE A 264 -8.90 13.81 15.02
C PHE A 264 -7.78 12.87 14.58
N SER A 265 -8.03 12.02 13.58
CA SER A 265 -7.05 11.07 13.05
C SER A 265 -5.83 11.80 12.49
N LEU A 266 -6.04 12.85 11.70
CA LEU A 266 -4.96 13.68 11.17
C LEU A 266 -4.09 14.27 12.28
N SER A 267 -4.70 14.73 13.38
CA SER A 267 -3.95 15.30 14.52
C SER A 267 -2.99 14.30 15.15
N GLN A 268 -3.35 13.01 15.17
CA GLN A 268 -2.47 11.95 15.65
C GLN A 268 -1.33 11.69 14.65
N ASP A 269 -1.65 11.63 13.35
CA ASP A 269 -0.67 11.35 12.30
C ASP A 269 0.42 12.42 12.18
N ILE A 270 0.08 13.69 12.42
CA ILE A 270 1.03 14.80 12.32
C ILE A 270 1.52 15.35 13.67
N GLY A 271 1.04 14.77 14.80
CA GLY A 271 1.45 15.15 16.14
C GLY A 271 1.08 16.58 16.54
N THR A 272 -0.16 17.00 16.28
CA THR A 272 -0.66 18.37 16.52
C THR A 272 -2.02 18.33 17.25
N THR A 273 -2.57 19.48 17.63
CA THR A 273 -3.93 19.53 18.22
C THR A 273 -5.02 19.33 17.15
N GLN A 274 -6.20 18.83 17.54
CA GLN A 274 -7.33 18.71 16.60
C GLN A 274 -7.72 20.04 15.94
N LYS A 275 -7.55 21.16 16.67
CA LYS A 275 -7.83 22.51 16.17
C LYS A 275 -6.87 22.88 15.03
N GLU A 276 -5.58 22.61 15.20
CA GLU A 276 -4.56 22.84 14.17
C GLU A 276 -4.78 21.91 12.97
N ALA A 277 -5.03 20.62 13.20
CA ALA A 277 -5.33 19.67 12.14
C ALA A 277 -6.55 20.09 11.30
N LYS A 278 -7.61 20.59 11.95
CA LYS A 278 -8.77 21.16 11.26
C LYS A 278 -8.41 22.38 10.44
N ALA A 279 -7.64 23.32 10.99
CA ALA A 279 -7.19 24.50 10.25
C ALA A 279 -6.38 24.13 9.00
N TYR A 280 -5.54 23.09 9.08
CA TYR A 280 -4.84 22.54 7.90
C TYR A 280 -5.78 21.97 6.85
N MET A 281 -6.79 21.20 7.25
CA MET A 281 -7.79 20.66 6.32
C MET A 281 -8.57 21.80 5.65
N ASP A 282 -9.00 22.80 6.41
CA ASP A 282 -9.75 23.95 5.88
C ASP A 282 -8.89 24.75 4.88
N ALA A 283 -7.60 24.99 5.18
CA ALA A 283 -6.67 25.64 4.27
C ALA A 283 -6.41 24.81 2.99
N TYR A 284 -6.31 23.48 3.12
CA TYR A 284 -6.22 22.59 1.96
C TYR A 284 -7.44 22.70 1.07
N PHE A 285 -8.65 22.63 1.62
CA PHE A 285 -9.88 22.75 0.81
C PHE A 285 -10.09 24.16 0.24
N ALA A 286 -9.57 25.20 0.89
CA ALA A 286 -9.54 26.54 0.31
C ALA A 286 -8.57 26.63 -0.88
N THR A 287 -7.46 25.88 -0.83
CA THR A 287 -6.47 25.78 -1.92
C THR A 287 -7.00 24.94 -3.09
N PHE A 288 -7.72 23.85 -2.79
CA PHE A 288 -8.26 22.88 -3.75
C PHE A 288 -9.79 22.73 -3.59
N PRO A 289 -10.58 23.74 -3.96
CA PRO A 289 -12.03 23.75 -3.74
C PRO A 289 -12.79 22.70 -4.57
N GLY A 290 -12.27 22.32 -5.74
CA GLY A 290 -12.80 21.25 -6.59
C GLY A 290 -12.71 19.89 -5.92
N VAL A 291 -11.66 19.64 -5.11
CA VAL A 291 -11.56 18.42 -4.28
C VAL A 291 -12.71 18.37 -3.28
N ARG A 292 -12.96 19.47 -2.55
CA ARG A 292 -14.07 19.52 -1.59
C ARG A 292 -15.41 19.29 -2.27
N ALA A 293 -15.65 19.97 -3.39
CA ALA A 293 -16.89 19.83 -4.14
C ALA A 293 -17.08 18.39 -4.67
N TYR A 294 -16.01 17.72 -5.09
CA TYR A 294 -16.04 16.31 -5.47
C TYR A 294 -16.41 15.40 -4.30
N MET A 295 -15.77 15.58 -3.14
CA MET A 295 -16.04 14.77 -1.95
C MET A 295 -17.51 14.87 -1.52
N ASP A 296 -18.08 16.08 -1.53
CA ASP A 296 -19.49 16.28 -1.19
C ASP A 296 -20.40 15.60 -2.25
N ARG A 297 -20.11 15.77 -3.54
CA ARG A 297 -20.90 15.17 -4.64
C ARG A 297 -20.90 13.64 -4.59
N VAL A 298 -19.75 13.00 -4.41
CA VAL A 298 -19.65 11.54 -4.50
C VAL A 298 -20.39 10.85 -3.35
N VAL A 299 -20.42 11.45 -2.16
CA VAL A 299 -21.19 10.93 -1.02
C VAL A 299 -22.69 11.05 -1.27
N GLU A 300 -23.16 12.18 -1.80
CA GLU A 300 -24.58 12.37 -2.12
C GLU A 300 -25.04 11.47 -3.27
N GLN A 301 -24.21 11.30 -4.30
CA GLN A 301 -24.48 10.36 -5.39
C GLN A 301 -24.55 8.92 -4.85
N ALA A 302 -23.60 8.52 -4.01
CA ALA A 302 -23.57 7.19 -3.41
C ALA A 302 -24.79 6.89 -2.52
N ARG A 303 -25.32 7.90 -1.83
CA ARG A 303 -26.56 7.78 -1.04
C ARG A 303 -27.78 7.58 -1.93
N THR A 304 -27.79 8.21 -3.11
CA THR A 304 -28.89 8.10 -4.08
C THR A 304 -28.85 6.76 -4.82
N ASP A 305 -27.67 6.38 -5.31
CA ASP A 305 -27.49 5.20 -6.16
C ASP A 305 -27.33 3.90 -5.36
N GLY A 306 -26.86 4.01 -4.11
CA GLY A 306 -26.52 2.87 -3.27
C GLY A 306 -25.15 2.25 -3.55
N TYR A 307 -24.36 2.81 -4.47
CA TYR A 307 -23.02 2.36 -4.82
C TYR A 307 -22.11 3.51 -5.25
N VAL A 308 -20.82 3.23 -5.37
CA VAL A 308 -19.83 4.08 -6.04
C VAL A 308 -19.12 3.31 -7.14
N GLU A 309 -18.55 4.04 -8.10
CA GLU A 309 -17.95 3.48 -9.31
C GLU A 309 -16.59 4.11 -9.64
N THR A 310 -15.69 3.34 -10.25
CA THR A 310 -14.39 3.82 -10.79
C THR A 310 -14.55 4.41 -12.20
N LEU A 311 -13.48 4.99 -12.76
CA LEU A 311 -13.49 5.44 -14.16
C LEU A 311 -13.73 4.29 -15.17
N TYR A 312 -13.49 3.04 -14.77
CA TYR A 312 -13.63 1.86 -15.60
C TYR A 312 -14.82 0.99 -15.19
N HIS A 313 -15.85 1.61 -14.59
CA HIS A 313 -17.11 0.96 -14.24
C HIS A 313 -17.02 -0.18 -13.19
N ARG A 314 -15.96 -0.21 -12.39
CA ARG A 314 -15.92 -1.10 -11.23
C ARG A 314 -16.80 -0.52 -10.15
N ARG A 315 -17.76 -1.31 -9.65
CA ARG A 315 -18.74 -0.86 -8.65
C ARG A 315 -18.47 -1.46 -7.28
N ARG A 316 -18.76 -0.68 -6.24
CA ARG A 316 -18.88 -1.15 -4.86
C ARG A 316 -20.19 -0.67 -4.27
N ASP A 317 -21.06 -1.61 -3.93
CA ASP A 317 -22.31 -1.34 -3.21
C ASP A 317 -22.00 -0.86 -1.78
N LEU A 318 -22.80 0.09 -1.28
CA LEU A 318 -22.61 0.75 0.02
C LEU A 318 -23.88 0.75 0.87
N PRO A 319 -24.36 -0.43 1.31
CA PRO A 319 -25.53 -0.52 2.19
C PRO A 319 -25.35 0.26 3.50
N GLU A 320 -24.11 0.47 3.95
CA GLU A 320 -23.76 1.20 5.17
C GLU A 320 -24.30 2.63 5.18
N LEU A 321 -24.43 3.27 4.01
CA LEU A 321 -24.94 4.64 3.88
C LEU A 321 -26.40 4.78 4.34
N SER A 322 -27.17 3.71 4.26
CA SER A 322 -28.58 3.67 4.71
C SER A 322 -28.75 3.44 6.22
N SER A 323 -27.66 3.18 6.96
CA SER A 323 -27.75 2.78 8.37
C SER A 323 -28.19 3.92 9.30
N SER A 324 -29.00 3.63 10.31
CA SER A 324 -29.25 4.60 11.39
C SER A 324 -28.04 4.78 12.32
N ASN A 325 -27.08 3.84 12.33
CA ASN A 325 -25.87 3.91 13.15
C ASN A 325 -24.86 4.90 12.57
N PHE A 326 -24.53 5.95 13.32
CA PHE A 326 -23.60 7.01 12.90
C PHE A 326 -22.22 6.47 12.50
N ASN A 327 -21.67 5.51 13.25
CA ASN A 327 -20.34 4.96 12.96
C ASN A 327 -20.34 4.14 11.67
N LEU A 328 -21.41 3.39 11.42
CA LEU A 328 -21.53 2.58 10.21
C LEU A 328 -21.73 3.47 8.98
N ARG A 329 -22.60 4.49 9.05
CA ARG A 329 -22.72 5.47 7.96
C ARG A 329 -21.42 6.21 7.69
N SER A 330 -20.76 6.71 8.73
CA SER A 330 -19.49 7.43 8.57
C SER A 330 -18.41 6.55 7.94
N PHE A 331 -18.45 5.23 8.18
CA PHE A 331 -17.60 4.28 7.47
C PHE A 331 -17.99 4.18 5.99
N GLY A 332 -19.28 4.04 5.68
CA GLY A 332 -19.80 4.06 4.30
C GLY A 332 -19.40 5.33 3.54
N GLU A 333 -19.46 6.50 4.18
CA GLU A 333 -19.03 7.78 3.58
C GLU A 333 -17.53 7.78 3.25
N ARG A 334 -16.67 7.32 4.17
CA ARG A 334 -15.22 7.20 3.89
C ARG A 334 -14.94 6.22 2.76
N VAL A 335 -15.70 5.12 2.70
CA VAL A 335 -15.59 4.17 1.59
C VAL A 335 -16.03 4.81 0.27
N ALA A 336 -17.11 5.59 0.27
CA ALA A 336 -17.59 6.29 -0.93
C ALA A 336 -16.55 7.28 -1.48
N LEU A 337 -15.80 7.95 -0.59
CA LEU A 337 -14.73 8.87 -0.96
C LEU A 337 -13.51 8.14 -1.52
N ASN A 338 -13.09 7.05 -0.87
CA ASN A 338 -11.86 6.36 -1.19
C ASN A 338 -11.97 5.43 -2.40
N MET A 339 -13.08 4.69 -2.51
CA MET A 339 -13.20 3.59 -3.47
C MET A 339 -13.03 4.04 -4.93
N PRO A 340 -13.64 5.15 -5.40
CA PRO A 340 -13.45 5.60 -6.78
C PRO A 340 -11.98 5.88 -7.12
N ILE A 341 -11.23 6.47 -6.18
CA ILE A 341 -9.82 6.82 -6.39
C ILE A 341 -8.95 5.56 -6.36
N GLN A 342 -9.02 4.81 -5.25
CA GLN A 342 -8.21 3.60 -5.05
C GLN A 342 -8.54 2.50 -6.06
N GLY A 343 -9.81 2.36 -6.42
CA GLY A 343 -10.26 1.38 -7.40
C GLY A 343 -9.85 1.76 -8.80
N THR A 344 -9.93 3.04 -9.17
CA THR A 344 -9.39 3.50 -10.46
C THR A 344 -7.88 3.27 -10.53
N ALA A 345 -7.13 3.47 -9.43
CA ALA A 345 -5.70 3.15 -9.39
C ALA A 345 -5.45 1.65 -9.62
N ALA A 346 -6.29 0.79 -9.07
CA ALA A 346 -6.23 -0.66 -9.32
C ALA A 346 -6.53 -1.00 -10.79
N ASP A 347 -7.54 -0.36 -11.40
CA ASP A 347 -7.90 -0.57 -12.80
C ASP A 347 -6.76 -0.12 -13.74
N VAL A 348 -6.17 1.05 -13.50
CA VAL A 348 -5.01 1.56 -14.23
C VAL A 348 -3.80 0.63 -14.07
N MET A 349 -3.54 0.12 -12.87
CA MET A 349 -2.46 -0.85 -12.66
C MET A 349 -2.69 -2.14 -13.45
N LYS A 350 -3.93 -2.66 -13.48
CA LYS A 350 -4.25 -3.87 -14.27
C LYS A 350 -4.07 -3.64 -15.77
N LEU A 351 -4.47 -2.48 -16.29
CA LEU A 351 -4.22 -2.09 -17.66
C LEU A 351 -2.72 -2.05 -17.97
N ALA A 352 -1.92 -1.43 -17.09
CA ALA A 352 -0.46 -1.41 -17.22
C ALA A 352 0.15 -2.82 -17.22
N MET A 353 -0.29 -3.70 -16.32
CA MET A 353 0.16 -5.10 -16.30
C MET A 353 -0.10 -5.78 -17.65
N ILE A 354 -1.29 -5.64 -18.21
CA ILE A 354 -1.66 -6.25 -19.49
C ILE A 354 -0.82 -5.69 -20.63
N ALA A 355 -0.62 -4.37 -20.66
CA ALA A 355 0.14 -3.69 -21.70
C ALA A 355 1.63 -4.06 -21.66
N VAL A 356 2.25 -3.99 -20.48
CA VAL A 356 3.63 -4.43 -20.21
C VAL A 356 3.79 -5.90 -20.59
N TRP A 357 2.92 -6.79 -20.11
CA TRP A 357 2.99 -8.22 -20.40
C TRP A 357 2.96 -8.51 -21.91
N LYS A 358 2.02 -7.89 -22.65
CA LYS A 358 1.94 -8.06 -24.12
C LYS A 358 3.23 -7.59 -24.81
N ARG A 359 3.75 -6.42 -24.41
CA ARG A 359 4.91 -5.82 -25.07
C ARG A 359 6.21 -6.52 -24.72
N LEU A 360 6.39 -6.97 -23.48
CA LEU A 360 7.51 -7.85 -23.09
C LEU A 360 7.54 -9.12 -23.96
N LYS A 361 6.39 -9.78 -24.15
CA LYS A 361 6.31 -10.97 -25.01
C LYS A 361 6.66 -10.71 -26.47
N ALA A 362 6.37 -9.51 -26.98
CA ALA A 362 6.64 -9.15 -28.36
C ALA A 362 8.11 -8.73 -28.59
N GLU A 363 8.67 -7.95 -27.67
CA GLU A 363 9.96 -7.27 -27.86
C GLU A 363 11.11 -7.86 -27.05
N LEU A 364 10.84 -8.37 -25.85
CA LEU A 364 11.82 -8.85 -24.87
C LEU A 364 11.46 -10.27 -24.41
N THR A 365 11.52 -11.24 -25.32
CA THR A 365 11.04 -12.62 -25.10
C THR A 365 11.68 -13.39 -23.92
N GLN A 366 12.82 -12.91 -23.40
CA GLN A 366 13.48 -13.46 -22.22
C GLN A 366 13.10 -12.74 -20.92
N ALA A 367 12.47 -11.57 -21.01
CA ALA A 367 11.97 -10.82 -19.88
C ALA A 367 10.61 -11.35 -19.41
N ARG A 368 10.35 -11.26 -18.11
CA ARG A 368 9.12 -11.75 -17.49
C ARG A 368 8.64 -10.76 -16.43
N LEU A 369 7.36 -10.42 -16.46
CA LEU A 369 6.72 -9.77 -15.32
C LEU A 369 6.62 -10.82 -14.21
N VAL A 370 7.14 -10.53 -13.01
CA VAL A 370 7.25 -11.52 -11.92
C VAL A 370 6.44 -11.14 -10.68
N LEU A 371 6.20 -9.85 -10.45
CA LEU A 371 5.45 -9.39 -9.29
C LEU A 371 4.74 -8.07 -9.54
N GLN A 372 3.60 -7.89 -8.87
CA GLN A 372 2.93 -6.61 -8.70
C GLN A 372 2.74 -6.35 -7.21
N VAL A 373 3.15 -5.16 -6.75
CA VAL A 373 3.06 -4.74 -5.35
C VAL A 373 2.46 -3.35 -5.27
N HIS A 374 1.15 -3.27 -5.02
CA HIS A 374 0.43 -1.99 -4.97
C HIS A 374 0.52 -1.19 -6.29
N ASP A 375 1.31 -0.13 -6.32
CA ASP A 375 1.60 0.74 -7.47
C ASP A 375 2.90 0.37 -8.22
N GLU A 376 3.53 -0.74 -7.82
CA GLU A 376 4.83 -1.23 -8.28
C GLU A 376 4.70 -2.48 -9.19
N LEU A 377 5.47 -2.54 -10.28
CA LEU A 377 5.65 -3.69 -11.18
C LEU A 377 7.13 -4.12 -11.25
N ILE A 378 7.38 -5.42 -11.13
CA ILE A 378 8.73 -5.98 -11.16
C ILE A 378 8.88 -6.93 -12.34
N VAL A 379 9.90 -6.66 -13.15
CA VAL A 379 10.31 -7.49 -14.29
C VAL A 379 11.66 -8.13 -14.02
N GLU A 380 11.79 -9.41 -14.31
CA GLU A 380 13.08 -10.10 -14.37
C GLU A 380 13.51 -10.21 -15.84
N CYS A 381 14.70 -9.75 -16.20
CA CYS A 381 15.20 -9.81 -17.59
C CYS A 381 16.72 -9.97 -17.66
N PRO A 382 17.29 -10.39 -18.81
CA PRO A 382 18.74 -10.36 -19.02
C PRO A 382 19.31 -8.97 -18.73
N ALA A 383 20.51 -8.92 -18.13
CA ALA A 383 21.15 -7.66 -17.80
C ALA A 383 21.33 -6.71 -19.00
N ALA A 384 21.52 -7.28 -20.20
CA ALA A 384 21.64 -6.52 -21.45
C ALA A 384 20.34 -5.82 -21.89
N ASP A 385 19.18 -6.27 -21.39
CA ASP A 385 17.87 -5.73 -21.74
C ASP A 385 17.32 -4.77 -20.66
N ALA A 386 18.05 -4.53 -19.57
CA ALA A 386 17.61 -3.75 -18.42
C ALA A 386 17.08 -2.36 -18.79
N GLU A 387 17.82 -1.62 -19.62
CA GLU A 387 17.45 -0.26 -20.04
C GLU A 387 16.21 -0.26 -20.95
N LYS A 388 16.10 -1.25 -21.84
CA LYS A 388 14.92 -1.43 -22.70
C LYS A 388 13.70 -1.80 -21.89
N ALA A 389 13.82 -2.73 -20.95
CA ALA A 389 12.75 -3.13 -20.04
C ALA A 389 12.29 -1.95 -19.16
N SER A 390 13.23 -1.14 -18.66
CA SER A 390 12.93 0.07 -17.89
C SER A 390 12.15 1.09 -18.72
N THR A 391 12.59 1.32 -19.96
CA THR A 391 11.91 2.25 -20.89
C THR A 391 10.51 1.75 -21.22
N LEU A 392 10.37 0.47 -21.56
CA LEU A 392 9.09 -0.17 -21.85
C LEU A 392 8.12 -0.07 -20.66
N LEU A 393 8.57 -0.38 -19.44
CA LEU A 393 7.75 -0.25 -18.23
C LEU A 393 7.22 1.18 -18.07
N LYS A 394 8.10 2.18 -18.19
CA LYS A 394 7.71 3.59 -18.09
C LYS A 394 6.70 3.98 -19.15
N GLU A 395 6.97 3.68 -20.42
CA GLU A 395 6.09 4.03 -21.54
C GLU A 395 4.69 3.43 -21.37
N GLU A 396 4.60 2.14 -21.03
CA GLU A 396 3.31 1.48 -20.86
C GLU A 396 2.58 2.00 -19.62
N MET A 397 3.24 2.06 -18.46
CA MET A 397 2.62 2.57 -17.23
C MET A 397 2.14 4.02 -17.37
N GLU A 398 2.92 4.90 -18.00
CA GLU A 398 2.52 6.28 -18.21
C GLU A 398 1.43 6.43 -19.29
N GLY A 399 1.38 5.50 -20.25
CA GLY A 399 0.52 5.58 -21.45
C GLY A 399 -0.83 4.89 -21.35
N VAL A 400 -1.06 4.00 -20.38
CA VAL A 400 -2.29 3.18 -20.32
C VAL A 400 -3.58 3.96 -20.02
N ALA A 401 -3.49 5.20 -19.52
CA ALA A 401 -4.65 6.01 -19.20
C ALA A 401 -4.48 7.46 -19.65
N GLN A 402 -5.52 8.01 -20.28
CA GLN A 402 -5.57 9.41 -20.67
C GLN A 402 -6.24 10.22 -19.56
N LEU A 403 -5.43 10.91 -18.75
CA LEU A 403 -5.88 11.73 -17.64
C LEU A 403 -5.60 13.22 -17.91
N SER A 404 -6.23 14.08 -17.12
CA SER A 404 -6.03 15.55 -17.21
C SER A 404 -4.71 16.02 -16.59
N VAL A 405 -3.96 15.12 -15.97
CA VAL A 405 -2.58 15.28 -15.50
C VAL A 405 -1.83 14.00 -15.91
N PRO A 406 -0.55 14.07 -16.32
CA PRO A 406 0.17 12.89 -16.77
C PRO A 406 0.31 11.88 -15.63
N LEU A 407 0.24 10.58 -15.95
CA LEU A 407 0.83 9.55 -15.09
C LEU A 407 2.34 9.60 -15.26
N THR A 408 3.07 9.33 -14.18
CA THR A 408 4.54 9.29 -14.20
C THR A 408 5.00 8.05 -13.45
N ALA A 409 5.94 7.32 -14.00
CA ALA A 409 6.55 6.16 -13.37
C ALA A 409 8.08 6.32 -13.29
N ASP A 410 8.64 5.92 -12.16
CA ASP A 410 10.09 5.87 -11.98
C ASP A 410 10.51 4.40 -12.08
N ALA A 411 11.53 4.13 -12.91
CA ALA A 411 12.02 2.77 -13.14
C ALA A 411 13.52 2.70 -12.86
N HIS A 412 13.89 1.69 -12.08
CA HIS A 412 15.24 1.42 -11.63
C HIS A 412 15.53 -0.07 -11.76
N TRP A 413 16.80 -0.48 -11.78
CA TRP A 413 17.16 -1.88 -11.91
C TRP A 413 18.37 -2.23 -11.06
N GLY A 414 18.42 -3.48 -10.59
CA GLY A 414 19.41 -3.94 -9.64
C GLY A 414 19.58 -5.46 -9.62
N LYS A 415 20.57 -5.93 -8.86
CA LYS A 415 20.86 -7.37 -8.71
C LYS A 415 19.95 -8.05 -7.70
N ASN A 416 19.14 -7.27 -7.00
CA ASN A 416 18.10 -7.73 -6.09
C ASN A 416 17.02 -6.67 -6.00
N TRP A 417 15.89 -7.01 -5.39
CA TRP A 417 14.74 -6.12 -5.33
C TRP A 417 15.03 -4.84 -4.52
N LEU A 418 15.87 -4.91 -3.49
CA LEU A 418 16.24 -3.72 -2.72
C LEU A 418 17.02 -2.70 -3.57
N GLU A 419 18.00 -3.16 -4.34
CA GLU A 419 18.77 -2.31 -5.26
C GLU A 419 17.91 -1.79 -6.43
N ALA A 420 16.97 -2.61 -6.90
CA ALA A 420 16.10 -2.23 -8.01
C ALA A 420 15.11 -1.12 -7.64
N LYS A 421 14.80 -0.90 -6.36
CA LYS A 421 13.82 0.12 -5.93
C LYS A 421 14.32 1.57 -6.04
N GLY A 422 15.64 1.77 -6.18
CA GLY A 422 16.28 3.10 -6.17
C GLY A 422 16.85 3.45 -4.81
#